data_AF-A0AAV1AWM8-F1
#
_entry.id   AF-A0AAV1AWM8-F1
#
_cell.length_a   1.000
_cell.length_b   1.000
_cell.length_c   1.000
_cell.angle_alpha   90.00
_cell.angle_beta   90.00
_cell.angle_gamma   90.00
#
_symmetry.space_group_name_H-M   'P 1'
#
loop_
_entity.id
_entity.type
_entity.pdbx_description
1 polymer ?
#
loop_
_entity_poly.entity_id
_entity_poly.type
_entity_poly.pdbx_seq_one_letter_code
_entity_poly.pdbx_strand_id
1 'polypeptide(L)'
;MASVEPQNERNHVRFSTLPQSETEVNHHEQQPLSISRNTRRIPTISDNNYSEEICSISPYTCDKIQNLLGVTMLMLLIFLPLYRRSGTPKQDPIPPIFNLNSIYISNFTIGTKGLAATWDAKFTITNINVSAIHFRSIDFTIFYKQNPEDALSVASSDPFNLFQGEFKKLHLKFMTMETADWEANQQQPFVESNLVEEIGKDRAKNNGTLSFGIQMKVQASYYGDYFAETLISDVVMTPYCDDLVVHFFPRENSGRLVTPNRNFLVPIHWKPVPFS
;
A
#
# COMPACT_ATOMS: atom_id res chain seq x y z
N MET A 1 16.01 -45.10 -31.97
CA MET A 1 15.84 -43.90 -32.84
C MET A 1 14.79 -43.03 -32.17
N ALA A 2 15.00 -41.78 -31.79
CA ALA A 2 16.19 -40.94 -31.72
C ALA A 2 15.92 -39.88 -30.63
N SER A 3 16.96 -39.57 -29.87
CA SER A 3 17.09 -38.40 -29.00
C SER A 3 17.22 -37.15 -29.86
N VAL A 4 16.57 -36.04 -29.51
CA VAL A 4 16.97 -34.70 -29.97
C VAL A 4 16.62 -33.66 -28.89
N GLU A 5 17.66 -33.23 -28.19
CA GLU A 5 17.81 -31.94 -27.50
C GLU A 5 17.88 -30.78 -28.53
N PRO A 6 17.60 -29.54 -28.10
CA PRO A 6 18.37 -28.43 -28.67
C PRO A 6 18.97 -27.54 -27.58
N GLN A 7 20.30 -27.50 -27.58
CA GLN A 7 21.08 -26.34 -27.17
C GLN A 7 21.05 -25.27 -28.27
N ASN A 8 21.07 -23.99 -27.88
CA ASN A 8 22.23 -23.08 -28.03
C ASN A 8 21.90 -21.62 -28.48
N GLU A 9 22.47 -20.66 -27.72
CA GLU A 9 22.99 -19.31 -28.09
C GLU A 9 22.07 -18.24 -28.76
N ARG A 10 22.17 -16.91 -28.55
CA ARG A 10 23.24 -16.01 -28.07
C ARG A 10 22.69 -14.59 -27.76
N ASN A 11 23.32 -13.94 -26.78
CA ASN A 11 23.68 -12.50 -26.62
C ASN A 11 22.62 -11.38 -26.66
N HIS A 12 22.55 -10.62 -25.56
CA HIS A 12 22.82 -9.17 -25.59
C HIS A 12 23.52 -8.66 -24.33
N VAL A 13 24.51 -7.83 -24.60
CA VAL A 13 25.48 -7.12 -23.73
C VAL A 13 24.82 -6.24 -22.66
N ARG A 14 25.41 -6.17 -21.46
CA ARG A 14 25.46 -4.92 -20.69
C ARG A 14 26.73 -4.78 -19.85
N PHE A 15 27.33 -3.61 -19.98
CA PHE A 15 28.57 -3.15 -19.36
C PHE A 15 28.46 -3.02 -17.83
N SER A 16 29.61 -3.21 -17.19
CA SER A 16 29.90 -3.10 -15.76
C SER A 16 30.21 -1.66 -15.33
N THR A 17 30.08 -1.35 -14.02
CA THR A 17 31.14 -0.77 -13.16
C THR A 17 30.79 -0.86 -11.66
N LEU A 18 31.43 -1.83 -10.98
CA LEU A 18 32.36 -1.73 -9.81
C LEU A 18 32.25 -0.56 -8.79
N PRO A 19 32.84 -0.65 -7.56
CA PRO A 19 32.64 -1.67 -6.52
C PRO A 19 32.64 -1.08 -5.08
N GLN A 20 32.25 -1.89 -4.08
CA GLN A 20 32.51 -1.64 -2.66
C GLN A 20 33.98 -1.91 -2.31
N SER A 21 34.55 -1.03 -1.47
CA SER A 21 35.88 -1.18 -0.86
C SER A 21 35.75 -1.94 0.45
N GLU A 22 36.49 -3.05 0.54
CA GLU A 22 36.78 -3.79 1.76
C GLU A 22 37.82 -3.06 2.61
N THR A 23 37.82 -3.41 3.89
CA THR A 23 38.67 -2.90 4.96
C THR A 23 39.70 -3.96 5.32
N GLU A 24 41.00 -3.64 5.34
CA GLU A 24 42.00 -4.47 6.04
C GLU A 24 43.24 -3.67 6.50
N VAL A 25 43.25 -3.38 7.81
CA VAL A 25 44.26 -3.68 8.84
C VAL A 25 45.78 -3.72 8.50
N ASN A 26 46.51 -2.85 9.23
CA ASN A 26 47.76 -3.05 10.02
C ASN A 26 49.14 -2.44 9.65
N HIS A 27 49.71 -1.87 10.74
CA HIS A 27 51.10 -1.84 11.27
C HIS A 27 52.20 -0.88 10.79
N HIS A 28 52.61 -0.05 11.77
CA HIS A 28 53.95 0.36 12.25
C HIS A 28 55.06 0.79 11.28
N GLU A 29 55.64 1.98 11.53
CA GLU A 29 57.01 2.13 12.04
C GLU A 29 57.33 3.56 12.54
N GLN A 30 58.31 3.67 13.44
CA GLN A 30 58.78 4.88 14.13
C GLN A 30 60.09 5.44 13.53
N GLN A 31 60.38 6.71 13.90
CA GLN A 31 61.70 7.33 14.17
C GLN A 31 62.41 8.19 13.07
N PRO A 32 63.36 9.11 13.43
CA PRO A 32 63.10 10.58 13.43
C PRO A 32 64.25 11.46 12.81
N LEU A 33 64.24 12.78 13.14
CA LEU A 33 65.28 13.83 12.97
C LEU A 33 65.41 14.44 11.55
N SER A 34 65.41 15.76 11.31
CA SER A 34 66.16 16.84 11.97
C SER A 34 65.85 18.23 11.35
N ILE A 35 66.46 19.30 11.91
CA ILE A 35 66.71 20.67 11.35
C ILE A 35 65.55 21.66 11.59
N SER A 36 65.71 22.90 12.06
CA SER A 36 66.84 23.67 12.61
C SER A 36 66.25 24.88 13.37
N ARG A 37 66.97 25.30 14.41
CA ARG A 37 66.69 26.43 15.29
C ARG A 37 67.14 27.72 14.58
N ASN A 38 66.28 28.72 14.49
CA ASN A 38 66.75 30.10 14.42
C ASN A 38 65.85 31.04 15.22
N THR A 39 66.45 31.54 16.29
CA THR A 39 65.92 32.54 17.21
C THR A 39 66.07 33.93 16.58
N ARG A 40 64.98 34.72 16.45
CA ARG A 40 65.09 36.17 16.70
C ARG A 40 63.76 36.89 16.94
N ARG A 41 63.77 37.58 18.09
CA ARG A 41 63.05 38.80 18.50
C ARG A 41 61.53 38.73 18.66
N ILE A 42 61.16 38.71 19.94
CA ILE A 42 59.95 39.34 20.48
C ILE A 42 60.01 40.85 20.17
N PRO A 43 58.88 41.44 19.75
CA PRO A 43 58.41 42.66 20.38
C PRO A 43 57.04 42.44 21.02
N THR A 44 57.00 42.86 22.27
CA THR A 44 55.88 43.26 23.13
C THR A 44 54.57 43.64 22.44
N ILE A 45 53.51 42.95 22.90
CA ILE A 45 52.16 43.43 23.27
C ILE A 45 51.80 44.84 22.78
N SER A 46 50.82 44.90 21.87
CA SER A 46 49.82 45.96 21.84
C SER A 46 48.45 45.28 21.92
N ASP A 47 47.74 45.56 23.01
CA ASP A 47 46.31 45.34 23.11
C ASP A 47 45.57 46.13 22.02
N ASN A 48 44.34 45.69 21.75
CA ASN A 48 43.35 46.21 20.80
C ASN A 48 43.44 45.58 19.40
N ASN A 49 42.65 44.52 19.21
CA ASN A 49 41.72 44.41 18.08
C ASN A 49 40.97 43.06 18.15
N TYR A 50 40.04 42.97 19.09
CA TYR A 50 38.95 42.00 19.06
C TYR A 50 37.66 42.80 19.13
N SER A 51 37.22 43.42 18.02
CA SER A 51 35.84 43.95 17.89
C SER A 51 35.40 44.48 16.51
N GLU A 52 36.14 44.34 15.40
CA GLU A 52 35.73 45.01 14.14
C GLU A 52 35.73 44.15 12.86
N GLU A 53 35.42 42.85 12.96
CA GLU A 53 35.09 42.04 11.78
C GLU A 53 33.68 41.43 11.81
N ILE A 54 32.77 42.04 12.57
CA ILE A 54 31.34 41.73 12.48
C ILE A 54 30.61 42.95 11.91
N CYS A 55 30.38 42.88 10.59
CA CYS A 55 29.42 43.67 9.81
C CYS A 55 29.75 45.14 9.50
N SER A 56 30.69 45.39 8.58
CA SER A 56 30.62 46.55 7.68
C SER A 56 29.86 46.19 6.39
N ILE A 57 28.64 45.67 6.54
CA ILE A 57 27.71 45.56 5.42
C ILE A 57 27.34 46.99 5.05
N SER A 58 27.74 47.44 3.85
CA SER A 58 27.37 48.77 3.33
C SER A 58 25.86 49.01 3.52
N PRO A 59 25.43 50.21 3.92
CA PRO A 59 24.01 50.53 4.13
C PRO A 59 23.17 50.21 2.88
N TYR A 60 23.78 50.35 1.69
CA TYR A 60 23.20 49.96 0.42
C TYR A 60 22.88 48.45 0.31
N THR A 61 23.72 47.60 0.89
CA THR A 61 23.52 46.15 0.90
C THR A 61 22.48 45.75 1.95
N CYS A 62 22.39 46.48 3.07
CA CYS A 62 21.37 46.28 4.10
C CYS A 62 19.96 46.57 3.55
N ASP A 63 19.78 47.69 2.84
CA ASP A 63 18.50 48.06 2.22
C ASP A 63 18.03 47.02 1.20
N LYS A 64 18.96 46.45 0.42
CA LYS A 64 18.64 45.38 -0.54
C LYS A 64 18.21 44.08 0.14
N ILE A 65 18.88 43.69 1.21
CA ILE A 65 18.54 42.49 1.97
C ILE A 65 17.17 42.67 2.64
N GLN A 66 16.92 43.83 3.23
CA GLN A 66 15.62 44.15 3.84
C GLN A 66 14.49 44.16 2.81
N ASN A 67 14.70 44.76 1.64
CA ASN A 67 13.73 44.75 0.55
C ASN A 67 13.48 43.34 0.01
N LEU A 68 14.54 42.52 -0.14
CA LEU A 68 14.41 41.14 -0.56
C LEU A 68 13.62 40.30 0.44
N LEU A 69 13.91 40.42 1.75
CA LEU A 69 13.16 39.77 2.83
C LEU A 69 11.70 40.24 2.88
N GLY A 70 11.46 41.54 2.68
CA GLY A 70 10.11 42.10 2.63
C GLY A 70 9.30 41.54 1.46
N VAL A 71 9.91 41.45 0.28
CA VAL A 71 9.28 40.87 -0.90
C VAL A 71 9.05 39.37 -0.71
N THR A 72 10.01 38.59 -0.20
CA THR A 72 9.80 37.15 0.03
C THR A 72 8.71 36.89 1.06
N MET A 73 8.65 37.67 2.14
CA MET A 73 7.56 37.59 3.12
C MET A 73 6.20 37.97 2.52
N LEU A 74 6.13 39.01 1.69
CA LEU A 74 4.91 39.39 0.98
C LEU A 74 4.45 38.30 0.02
N MET A 75 5.38 37.70 -0.72
CA MET A 75 5.10 36.56 -1.59
C MET A 75 4.59 35.37 -0.77
N LEU A 76 5.23 35.02 0.34
CA LEU A 76 4.73 33.96 1.24
C LEU A 76 3.31 34.27 1.75
N LEU A 77 3.03 35.50 2.18
CA LEU A 77 1.71 35.89 2.68
C LEU A 77 0.61 35.84 1.61
N ILE A 78 0.95 36.04 0.33
CA ILE A 78 -0.01 35.99 -0.78
C ILE A 78 -0.14 34.56 -1.33
N PHE A 79 0.98 33.92 -1.65
CA PHE A 79 1.00 32.62 -2.32
C PHE A 79 0.67 31.47 -1.39
N LEU A 80 1.01 31.53 -0.10
CA LEU A 80 0.69 30.45 0.85
C LEU A 80 -0.83 30.25 1.06
N PRO A 81 -1.66 31.29 1.30
CA PRO A 81 -3.11 31.10 1.39
C PRO A 81 -3.76 30.78 0.05
N LEU A 82 -3.24 31.29 -1.07
CA LEU A 82 -3.71 30.91 -2.41
C LEU A 82 -3.43 29.43 -2.70
N TYR A 83 -2.23 28.95 -2.36
CA TYR A 83 -1.86 27.54 -2.47
C TYR A 83 -2.74 26.65 -1.58
N ARG A 84 -2.98 27.05 -0.33
CA ARG A 84 -3.91 26.34 0.58
C ARG A 84 -5.36 26.34 0.08
N ARG A 85 -5.81 27.43 -0.55
CA ARG A 85 -7.16 27.56 -1.11
C ARG A 85 -7.34 26.74 -2.38
N SER A 86 -6.31 26.57 -3.19
CA SER A 86 -6.34 25.69 -4.37
C SER A 86 -6.28 24.20 -4.00
N GLY A 87 -5.63 23.86 -2.87
CA GLY A 87 -5.49 22.48 -2.41
C GLY A 87 -6.63 21.94 -1.56
N THR A 88 -7.69 22.72 -1.30
CA THR A 88 -8.85 22.21 -0.54
C THR A 88 -9.88 21.62 -1.51
N PRO A 89 -10.18 20.31 -1.42
CA PRO A 89 -11.20 19.69 -2.25
C PRO A 89 -12.53 20.43 -2.08
N LYS A 90 -13.15 20.85 -3.18
CA LYS A 90 -14.44 21.56 -3.14
C LYS A 90 -15.61 20.69 -2.66
N GLN A 91 -15.41 19.37 -2.58
CA GLN A 91 -16.38 18.38 -2.16
C GLN A 91 -15.66 17.34 -1.29
N ASP A 92 -16.26 16.98 -0.16
CA ASP A 92 -15.81 15.83 0.63
C ASP A 92 -15.90 14.59 -0.27
N PRO A 93 -14.79 13.87 -0.52
CA PRO A 93 -14.83 12.80 -1.49
C PRO A 93 -15.67 11.64 -0.96
N ILE A 94 -16.61 11.16 -1.77
CA ILE A 94 -17.52 10.08 -1.38
C ILE A 94 -16.83 8.75 -1.70
N PRO A 95 -16.85 7.76 -0.79
CA PRO A 95 -16.26 6.46 -1.07
C PRO A 95 -16.91 5.79 -2.30
N PRO A 96 -16.16 5.03 -3.10
CA PRO A 96 -16.70 4.28 -4.22
C PRO A 96 -17.67 3.21 -3.71
N ILE A 97 -18.63 2.85 -4.56
CA ILE A 97 -19.58 1.79 -4.27
C ILE A 97 -18.93 0.46 -4.63
N PHE A 98 -18.85 -0.44 -3.65
CA PHE A 98 -18.49 -1.83 -3.87
C PHE A 98 -19.77 -2.67 -3.87
N ASN A 99 -19.98 -3.41 -4.96
CA ASN A 99 -21.08 -4.36 -5.11
C ASN A 99 -20.51 -5.75 -5.35
N LEU A 100 -20.97 -6.74 -4.59
CA LEU A 100 -20.74 -8.15 -4.85
C LEU A 100 -21.89 -8.65 -5.74
N ASN A 101 -21.59 -8.85 -7.00
CA ASN A 101 -22.55 -9.32 -7.99
C ASN A 101 -22.92 -10.78 -7.72
N SER A 102 -21.93 -11.65 -7.49
CA SER A 102 -22.16 -13.08 -7.29
C SER A 102 -20.99 -13.78 -6.61
N ILE A 103 -21.27 -14.86 -5.89
CA ILE A 103 -20.28 -15.85 -5.44
C ILE A 103 -20.72 -17.22 -5.93
N TYR A 104 -19.76 -17.97 -6.48
CA TYR A 104 -19.87 -19.39 -6.74
C TYR A 104 -18.77 -20.13 -5.99
N ILE A 105 -19.12 -21.25 -5.36
CA ILE A 105 -18.18 -22.12 -4.65
C ILE A 105 -18.14 -23.45 -5.38
N SER A 106 -16.95 -24.00 -5.55
CA SER A 106 -16.73 -25.34 -6.10
C SER A 106 -15.69 -26.10 -5.29
N ASN A 107 -15.63 -27.42 -5.51
CA ASN A 107 -14.72 -28.33 -4.82
C ASN A 107 -14.76 -28.18 -3.29
N PHE A 108 -15.93 -27.90 -2.74
CA PHE A 108 -16.12 -27.71 -1.32
C PHE A 108 -16.10 -29.05 -0.58
N THR A 109 -14.99 -29.32 0.11
CA THR A 109 -14.77 -30.54 0.90
C THR A 109 -14.60 -30.19 2.37
N ILE A 110 -15.28 -30.95 3.22
CA ILE A 110 -15.13 -30.87 4.68
C ILE A 110 -14.80 -32.28 5.15
N GLY A 111 -13.73 -32.41 5.93
CA GLY A 111 -13.36 -33.69 6.50
C GLY A 111 -12.25 -33.59 7.53
N THR A 112 -11.69 -34.74 7.88
CA THR A 112 -10.59 -34.84 8.86
C THR A 112 -9.31 -34.16 8.41
N LYS A 113 -9.15 -33.94 7.09
CA LYS A 113 -8.02 -33.22 6.51
C LYS A 113 -8.20 -31.70 6.49
N GLY A 114 -9.35 -31.20 6.92
CA GLY A 114 -9.67 -29.77 6.95
C GLY A 114 -10.80 -29.39 5.99
N LEU A 115 -10.80 -28.12 5.59
CA LEU A 115 -11.72 -27.52 4.63
C LEU A 115 -10.96 -27.21 3.34
N ALA A 116 -11.48 -27.62 2.19
CA ALA A 116 -10.99 -27.16 0.89
C ALA A 116 -12.14 -26.57 0.08
N ALA A 117 -11.88 -25.48 -0.64
CA ALA A 117 -12.87 -24.82 -1.48
C ALA A 117 -12.22 -23.88 -2.49
N THR A 118 -12.85 -23.75 -3.65
CA THR A 118 -12.55 -22.70 -4.63
C THR A 118 -13.72 -21.72 -4.67
N TRP A 119 -13.45 -20.43 -4.48
CA TRP A 119 -14.49 -19.38 -4.51
C TRP A 119 -14.27 -18.46 -5.69
N ASP A 120 -15.27 -18.35 -6.54
CA ASP A 120 -15.32 -17.42 -7.67
C ASP A 120 -16.27 -16.28 -7.34
N ALA A 121 -15.71 -15.13 -6.97
CA ALA A 121 -16.46 -13.93 -6.63
C ALA A 121 -16.33 -12.86 -7.72
N LYS A 122 -17.46 -12.22 -8.04
CA LYS A 122 -17.52 -11.12 -9.01
C LYS A 122 -17.95 -9.84 -8.30
N PHE A 123 -17.16 -8.80 -8.46
CA PHE A 123 -17.41 -7.49 -7.88
C PHE A 123 -17.57 -6.43 -8.97
N THR A 124 -18.31 -5.39 -8.65
CA THR A 124 -18.36 -4.14 -9.41
C THR A 124 -18.02 -2.99 -8.47
N ILE A 125 -17.00 -2.22 -8.80
CA ILE A 125 -16.57 -1.04 -8.06
C ILE A 125 -16.89 0.18 -8.91
N THR A 126 -17.62 1.15 -8.36
CA THR A 126 -18.07 2.34 -9.08
C THR A 126 -17.58 3.61 -8.40
N ASN A 127 -16.91 4.48 -9.15
CA ASN A 127 -16.53 5.81 -8.67
C ASN A 127 -17.65 6.81 -8.97
N ILE A 128 -18.24 7.40 -7.94
CA ILE A 128 -19.38 8.31 -8.10
C ILE A 128 -18.93 9.73 -8.45
N ASN A 129 -18.10 10.35 -7.60
CA ASN A 129 -17.90 11.81 -7.65
C ASN A 129 -16.44 12.27 -7.65
N VAL A 130 -15.47 11.38 -7.47
CA VAL A 130 -14.06 11.75 -7.44
C VAL A 130 -13.50 11.72 -8.85
N SER A 131 -12.71 12.73 -9.25
CA SER A 131 -12.18 12.82 -10.61
C SER A 131 -11.42 11.54 -11.02
N ALA A 132 -10.55 11.05 -10.13
CA ALA A 132 -9.94 9.73 -10.28
C ALA A 132 -9.59 9.11 -8.93
N ILE A 133 -9.69 7.78 -8.85
CA ILE A 133 -9.23 6.99 -7.72
C ILE A 133 -8.18 5.99 -8.25
N HIS A 134 -6.97 6.04 -7.68
CA HIS A 134 -5.97 5.00 -7.89
C HIS A 134 -6.05 4.00 -6.74
N PHE A 135 -6.49 2.78 -7.03
CA PHE A 135 -6.44 1.67 -6.10
C PHE A 135 -5.05 1.05 -6.17
N ARG A 136 -4.29 1.15 -5.06
CA ARG A 136 -2.97 0.52 -4.94
C ARG A 136 -3.09 -0.95 -4.62
N SER A 137 -3.96 -1.28 -3.67
CA SER A 137 -4.30 -2.67 -3.35
C SER A 137 -5.72 -2.74 -2.81
N ILE A 138 -6.37 -3.86 -3.08
CA ILE A 138 -7.58 -4.27 -2.39
C ILE A 138 -7.32 -5.70 -1.93
N ASP A 139 -7.21 -5.89 -0.63
CA ASP A 139 -7.04 -7.19 -0.01
C ASP A 139 -8.39 -7.66 0.50
N PHE A 140 -8.84 -8.83 0.07
CA PHE A 140 -10.15 -9.40 0.34
C PHE A 140 -9.98 -10.57 1.30
N THR A 141 -10.84 -10.66 2.30
CA THR A 141 -10.90 -11.77 3.26
C THR A 141 -12.32 -12.32 3.31
N ILE A 142 -12.47 -13.62 3.06
CA ILE A 142 -13.70 -14.37 3.29
C ILE A 142 -13.59 -14.98 4.68
N PHE A 143 -14.64 -14.88 5.50
CA PHE A 143 -14.69 -15.48 6.83
C PHE A 143 -16.02 -16.17 7.09
N TYR A 144 -16.04 -17.05 8.08
CA TYR A 144 -17.23 -17.78 8.48
C TYR A 144 -18.20 -16.89 9.27
N LYS A 145 -19.50 -16.97 8.94
CA LYS A 145 -20.57 -16.16 9.56
C LYS A 145 -20.22 -14.67 9.54
N GLN A 146 -20.09 -14.06 10.72
CA GLN A 146 -19.84 -12.63 10.93
C GLN A 146 -18.54 -12.38 11.73
N ASN A 147 -17.69 -13.39 11.88
CA ASN A 147 -16.49 -13.31 12.72
C ASN A 147 -15.21 -13.20 11.86
N PRO A 148 -14.55 -12.03 11.80
CA PRO A 148 -13.33 -11.86 11.00
C PRO A 148 -12.16 -12.75 11.42
N GLU A 149 -12.13 -13.22 12.68
CA GLU A 149 -11.11 -14.15 13.17
C GLU A 149 -11.25 -15.54 12.53
N ASP A 150 -12.45 -15.91 12.07
CA ASP A 150 -12.72 -17.17 11.38
C ASP A 150 -12.45 -17.05 9.87
N ALA A 151 -11.28 -16.49 9.52
CA ALA A 151 -10.88 -16.28 8.14
C ALA A 151 -10.69 -17.62 7.39
N LEU A 152 -11.30 -17.73 6.21
CA LEU A 152 -11.32 -18.95 5.39
C LEU A 152 -10.43 -18.84 4.15
N SER A 153 -10.31 -17.64 3.58
CA SER A 153 -9.47 -17.41 2.41
C SER A 153 -9.20 -15.93 2.20
N VAL A 154 -8.08 -15.62 1.56
CA VAL A 154 -7.71 -14.26 1.15
C VAL A 154 -7.35 -14.20 -0.33
N ALA A 155 -7.59 -13.06 -0.95
CA ALA A 155 -7.14 -12.74 -2.29
C ALA A 155 -6.87 -11.24 -2.40
N SER A 156 -6.08 -10.82 -3.39
CA SER A 156 -5.82 -9.39 -3.62
C SER A 156 -6.05 -9.05 -5.09
N SER A 157 -6.46 -7.81 -5.36
CA SER A 157 -6.52 -7.29 -6.72
C SER A 157 -5.22 -6.60 -7.13
N ASP A 158 -4.90 -6.66 -8.41
CA ASP A 158 -3.87 -5.80 -8.99
C ASP A 158 -4.25 -4.31 -8.89
N PRO A 159 -3.28 -3.38 -8.88
CA PRO A 159 -3.55 -1.94 -8.88
C PRO A 159 -4.31 -1.50 -10.13
N PHE A 160 -5.22 -0.53 -9.99
CA PHE A 160 -5.94 0.06 -11.14
C PHE A 160 -6.43 1.48 -10.86
N ASN A 161 -6.70 2.21 -11.94
CA ASN A 161 -7.34 3.53 -11.89
C ASN A 161 -8.83 3.41 -12.18
N LEU A 162 -9.62 4.29 -11.58
CA LEU A 162 -11.04 4.42 -11.82
C LEU A 162 -11.42 5.89 -11.91
N PHE A 163 -11.80 6.36 -13.10
CA PHE A 163 -12.18 7.76 -13.30
C PHE A 163 -13.62 8.02 -12.85
N GLN A 164 -13.97 9.29 -12.73
CA GLN A 164 -15.32 9.71 -12.32
C GLN A 164 -16.40 9.09 -13.20
N GLY A 165 -17.41 8.50 -12.57
CA GLY A 165 -18.54 7.85 -13.26
C GLY A 165 -18.21 6.50 -13.88
N GLU A 166 -16.95 6.05 -13.83
CA GLU A 166 -16.57 4.73 -14.31
C GLU A 166 -16.83 3.63 -13.29
N PHE A 167 -16.94 2.42 -13.81
CA PHE A 167 -16.99 1.19 -13.01
C PHE A 167 -15.94 0.18 -13.48
N LYS A 168 -15.42 -0.60 -12.54
CA LYS A 168 -14.54 -1.74 -12.79
C LYS A 168 -15.21 -3.01 -12.33
N LYS A 169 -15.23 -4.02 -13.20
CA LYS A 169 -15.60 -5.39 -12.85
C LYS A 169 -14.35 -6.16 -12.44
N LEU A 170 -14.36 -6.72 -11.24
CA LEU A 170 -13.30 -7.61 -10.75
C LEU A 170 -13.84 -9.03 -10.67
N HIS A 171 -13.03 -10.00 -11.11
CA HIS A 171 -13.28 -11.42 -10.88
C HIS A 171 -12.11 -11.94 -10.05
N LEU A 172 -12.42 -12.35 -8.83
CA LEU A 172 -11.44 -12.85 -7.88
C LEU A 172 -11.69 -14.33 -7.62
N LYS A 173 -10.59 -15.07 -7.59
CA LYS A 173 -10.57 -16.48 -7.26
C LYS A 173 -9.86 -16.66 -5.92
N PHE A 174 -10.58 -17.19 -4.95
CA PHE A 174 -10.08 -17.51 -3.62
C PHE A 174 -9.89 -19.03 -3.51
N MET A 175 -8.92 -19.45 -2.71
CA MET A 175 -8.60 -20.86 -2.50
C MET A 175 -8.48 -21.11 -0.99
N THR A 176 -9.35 -21.95 -0.46
CA THR A 176 -9.19 -22.53 0.88
C THR A 176 -8.55 -23.90 0.70
N MET A 177 -7.47 -24.18 1.43
CA MET A 177 -6.70 -25.42 1.33
C MET A 177 -6.91 -26.30 2.55
N GLU A 178 -6.85 -27.62 2.32
CA GLU A 178 -6.81 -28.59 3.41
C GLU A 178 -5.59 -28.33 4.30
N THR A 179 -5.70 -28.67 5.58
CA THR A 179 -4.65 -28.50 6.59
C THR A 179 -3.33 -29.13 6.16
N ALA A 180 -3.38 -30.26 5.44
CA ALA A 180 -2.19 -30.95 4.96
C ALA A 180 -1.43 -30.19 3.86
N ASP A 181 -2.12 -29.38 3.06
CA ASP A 181 -1.55 -28.65 1.92
C ASP A 181 -1.22 -27.18 2.27
N TRP A 182 -1.70 -26.70 3.42
CA TRP A 182 -1.50 -25.35 3.95
C TRP A 182 -0.02 -24.97 4.09
N GLU A 183 0.84 -25.91 4.53
CA GLU A 183 2.26 -25.64 4.77
C GLU A 183 3.00 -25.17 3.51
N ALA A 184 2.52 -25.59 2.33
CA ALA A 184 3.10 -25.18 1.05
C ALA A 184 2.70 -23.75 0.63
N ASN A 185 1.65 -23.18 1.22
CA ASN A 185 1.15 -21.86 0.87
C ASN A 185 0.68 -21.07 2.10
N GLN A 186 1.65 -20.56 2.86
CA GLN A 186 1.46 -19.77 4.09
C GLN A 186 0.78 -18.39 3.86
N GLN A 187 0.26 -18.11 2.67
CA GLN A 187 -0.42 -16.85 2.35
C GLN A 187 -1.93 -16.88 2.58
N GLN A 188 -2.55 -18.07 2.62
CA GLN A 188 -3.97 -18.22 3.01
C GLN A 188 -4.15 -18.12 4.54
N PRO A 189 -5.36 -18.27 5.09
CA PRO A 189 -5.52 -18.48 6.53
C PRO A 189 -5.49 -19.97 6.88
N PHE A 190 -4.98 -20.31 8.07
CA PHE A 190 -5.14 -21.65 8.62
C PHE A 190 -6.55 -21.82 9.19
N VAL A 191 -7.31 -22.78 8.70
CA VAL A 191 -8.66 -23.08 9.20
C VAL A 191 -8.56 -24.16 10.28
N GLU A 192 -8.87 -23.79 11.52
CA GLU A 192 -8.81 -24.69 12.67
C GLU A 192 -9.84 -25.84 12.57
N SER A 193 -9.50 -26.99 13.16
CA SER A 193 -10.33 -28.21 13.06
C SER A 193 -11.71 -28.10 13.74
N ASN A 194 -11.81 -27.35 14.84
CA ASN A 194 -13.06 -26.99 15.51
C ASN A 194 -14.01 -26.22 14.55
N LEU A 195 -13.48 -25.26 13.80
CA LEU A 195 -14.21 -24.45 12.85
C LEU A 195 -14.66 -25.29 11.65
N VAL A 196 -13.79 -26.18 11.14
CA VAL A 196 -14.15 -27.15 10.08
C VAL A 196 -15.32 -28.04 10.53
N GLU A 197 -15.28 -28.55 11.77
CA GLU A 197 -16.35 -29.37 12.33
C GLU A 197 -17.66 -28.57 12.47
N GLU A 198 -17.58 -27.31 12.93
CA GLU A 198 -18.73 -26.42 13.05
C GLU A 198 -19.38 -26.14 11.69
N ILE A 199 -18.58 -25.78 10.67
CA ILE A 199 -19.07 -25.55 9.31
C ILE A 199 -19.75 -26.82 8.78
N GLY A 200 -19.17 -27.99 9.04
CA GLY A 200 -19.75 -29.27 8.65
C GLY A 200 -21.12 -29.53 9.29
N LYS A 201 -21.22 -29.30 10.61
CA LYS A 201 -22.47 -29.45 11.36
C LYS A 201 -23.54 -28.46 10.89
N ASP A 202 -23.19 -27.20 10.70
CA ASP A 202 -24.13 -26.17 10.26
C ASP A 202 -24.62 -26.43 8.84
N ARG A 203 -23.75 -26.90 7.93
CA ARG A 203 -24.16 -27.30 6.57
C ARG A 203 -25.19 -28.42 6.62
N ALA A 204 -24.96 -29.45 7.45
CA ALA A 204 -25.87 -30.58 7.60
C ALA A 204 -27.20 -30.17 8.24
N LYS A 205 -27.17 -29.31 9.26
CA LYS A 205 -28.35 -28.84 10.01
C LYS A 205 -29.23 -27.89 9.19
N ASN A 206 -28.62 -27.04 8.36
CA ASN A 206 -29.32 -25.98 7.64
C ASN A 206 -29.62 -26.34 6.18
N ASN A 207 -29.85 -27.63 5.89
CA ASN A 207 -30.18 -28.14 4.56
C ASN A 207 -29.21 -27.67 3.46
N GLY A 208 -27.91 -27.71 3.75
CA GLY A 208 -26.87 -27.28 2.81
C GLY A 208 -26.70 -25.77 2.70
N THR A 209 -27.22 -24.98 3.63
CA THR A 209 -27.08 -23.52 3.63
C THR A 209 -26.02 -23.08 4.64
N LEU A 210 -25.10 -22.22 4.21
CA LEU A 210 -24.05 -21.64 5.06
C LEU A 210 -24.03 -20.12 4.91
N SER A 211 -23.59 -19.43 5.96
CA SER A 211 -23.44 -17.97 5.98
C SER A 211 -21.96 -17.61 6.10
N PHE A 212 -21.57 -16.60 5.33
CA PHE A 212 -20.21 -16.09 5.29
C PHE A 212 -20.24 -14.56 5.33
N GLY A 213 -19.08 -13.96 5.56
CA GLY A 213 -18.86 -12.53 5.38
C GLY A 213 -17.63 -12.29 4.51
N ILE A 214 -17.60 -11.08 3.93
CA ILE A 214 -16.43 -10.58 3.21
C ILE A 214 -16.05 -9.23 3.77
N GLN A 215 -14.77 -9.07 4.09
CA GLN A 215 -14.15 -7.80 4.45
C GLN A 215 -13.04 -7.49 3.46
N MET A 216 -12.86 -6.21 3.18
CA MET A 216 -11.80 -5.70 2.33
C MET A 216 -10.93 -4.73 3.12
N LYS A 217 -9.64 -4.72 2.83
CA LYS A 217 -8.73 -3.65 3.19
C LYS A 217 -8.28 -2.98 1.91
N VAL A 218 -8.75 -1.74 1.69
CA VAL A 218 -8.47 -0.99 0.48
C VAL A 218 -7.44 0.10 0.79
N GLN A 219 -6.40 0.17 -0.03
CA GLN A 219 -5.46 1.29 -0.03
C GLN A 219 -5.60 2.03 -1.36
N ALA A 220 -5.98 3.30 -1.30
CA ALA A 220 -6.21 4.10 -2.51
C ALA A 220 -5.72 5.54 -2.36
N SER A 221 -5.54 6.21 -3.49
CA SER A 221 -5.22 7.62 -3.60
C SER A 221 -6.30 8.32 -4.39
N TYR A 222 -6.82 9.41 -3.86
CA TYR A 222 -7.88 10.19 -4.48
C TYR A 222 -7.25 11.41 -5.15
N TYR A 223 -7.59 11.62 -6.41
CA TYR A 223 -7.11 12.75 -7.20
C TYR A 223 -8.26 13.68 -7.54
N GLY A 224 -8.00 14.97 -7.40
CA GLY A 224 -8.86 16.06 -7.82
C GLY A 224 -8.42 16.60 -9.17
N ASP A 225 -9.40 17.15 -9.88
CA ASP A 225 -9.32 17.82 -11.18
C ASP A 225 -8.48 17.08 -12.25
N TYR A 226 -9.13 16.67 -13.33
CA TYR A 226 -8.57 15.79 -14.36
C TYR A 226 -7.27 16.31 -14.99
N PHE A 227 -7.05 17.62 -14.97
CA PHE A 227 -5.87 18.27 -15.59
C PHE A 227 -4.74 18.59 -14.61
N ALA A 228 -4.99 18.56 -13.30
CA ALA A 228 -4.04 19.06 -12.30
C ALA A 228 -3.36 17.96 -11.48
N GLU A 229 -3.71 16.67 -11.70
CA GLU A 229 -3.21 15.49 -10.96
C GLU A 229 -3.11 15.75 -9.44
N THR A 230 -4.01 16.57 -8.89
CA THR A 230 -3.82 17.09 -7.55
C THR A 230 -4.24 16.02 -6.57
N LEU A 231 -3.27 15.40 -5.91
CA LEU A 231 -3.54 14.43 -4.85
C LEU A 231 -4.37 15.11 -3.76
N ILE A 232 -5.60 14.63 -3.57
CA ILE A 232 -6.49 15.08 -2.51
C ILE A 232 -6.07 14.44 -1.20
N SER A 233 -5.99 13.11 -1.18
CA SER A 233 -5.68 12.35 0.02
C SER A 233 -5.37 10.89 -0.31
N ASP A 234 -4.58 10.28 0.55
CA ASP A 234 -4.50 8.84 0.66
C ASP A 234 -5.57 8.33 1.61
N VAL A 235 -6.28 7.28 1.21
CA VAL A 235 -7.36 6.70 2.00
C VAL A 235 -7.09 5.24 2.29
N VAL A 236 -7.55 4.82 3.47
CA VAL A 236 -7.73 3.42 3.81
C VAL A 236 -9.22 3.21 4.03
N MET A 237 -9.81 2.28 3.29
CA MET A 237 -11.21 1.92 3.44
C MET A 237 -11.29 0.46 3.90
N THR A 238 -12.30 0.17 4.72
CA THR A 238 -12.57 -1.19 5.19
C THR A 238 -13.95 -1.70 4.77
N PRO A 239 -14.27 -1.78 3.45
CA PRO A 239 -15.55 -2.30 2.99
C PRO A 239 -15.87 -3.66 3.62
N TYR A 240 -17.09 -3.84 4.10
CA TYR A 240 -17.54 -5.15 4.59
C TYR A 240 -18.99 -5.44 4.16
N CYS A 241 -19.27 -6.73 4.01
CA CYS A 241 -20.60 -7.25 3.77
C CYS A 241 -20.76 -8.56 4.54
N ASP A 242 -21.62 -8.51 5.54
CA ASP A 242 -21.99 -9.66 6.35
C ASP A 242 -23.25 -10.33 5.78
N ASP A 243 -23.59 -11.50 6.31
CA ASP A 243 -24.79 -12.27 5.95
C ASP A 243 -24.87 -12.64 4.46
N LEU A 244 -23.75 -13.13 3.93
CA LEU A 244 -23.69 -13.76 2.61
C LEU A 244 -24.13 -15.21 2.72
N VAL A 245 -25.40 -15.45 2.47
CA VAL A 245 -25.99 -16.79 2.51
C VAL A 245 -25.71 -17.53 1.20
N VAL A 246 -25.01 -18.65 1.30
CA VAL A 246 -24.71 -19.55 0.19
C VAL A 246 -25.51 -20.84 0.35
N HIS A 247 -26.18 -21.24 -0.72
CA HIS A 247 -26.88 -22.50 -0.79
C HIS A 247 -26.07 -23.49 -1.62
N PHE A 248 -25.73 -24.63 -1.02
CA PHE A 248 -25.04 -25.73 -1.68
C PHE A 248 -26.02 -26.65 -2.38
N PHE A 249 -25.66 -27.08 -3.59
CA PHE A 249 -26.52 -27.97 -4.37
C PHE A 249 -26.52 -29.38 -3.76
N PRO A 250 -27.67 -30.08 -3.74
CA PRO A 250 -27.74 -31.44 -3.24
C PRO A 250 -26.81 -32.37 -4.01
N ARG A 251 -25.99 -33.15 -3.29
CA ARG A 251 -25.04 -34.14 -3.85
C ARG A 251 -23.90 -33.54 -4.67
N GLU A 252 -23.77 -32.21 -4.72
CA GLU A 252 -22.61 -31.55 -5.30
C GLU A 252 -21.78 -30.86 -4.21
N ASN A 253 -20.49 -30.73 -4.48
CA ASN A 253 -19.56 -29.96 -3.66
C ASN A 253 -19.47 -28.52 -4.15
N SER A 254 -20.61 -27.97 -4.57
CA SER A 254 -20.74 -26.66 -5.18
C SER A 254 -21.87 -25.87 -4.53
N GLY A 255 -21.78 -24.55 -4.55
CA GLY A 255 -22.78 -23.67 -3.96
C GLY A 255 -22.81 -22.30 -4.61
N ARG A 256 -23.92 -21.58 -4.43
CA ARG A 256 -24.10 -20.22 -4.96
C ARG A 256 -24.70 -19.29 -3.93
N LEU A 257 -24.33 -18.01 -4.03
CA LEU A 257 -24.96 -16.94 -3.27
C LEU A 257 -26.46 -16.89 -3.55
N VAL A 258 -27.28 -16.87 -2.50
CA VAL A 258 -28.75 -16.83 -2.60
C VAL A 258 -29.23 -15.47 -3.07
N THR A 259 -28.67 -14.40 -2.51
CA THR A 259 -29.02 -13.00 -2.83
C THR A 259 -27.86 -12.30 -3.54
N PRO A 260 -27.83 -12.25 -4.88
CA PRO A 260 -26.79 -11.55 -5.62
C PRO A 260 -26.90 -10.02 -5.51
N ASN A 261 -25.89 -9.31 -6.01
CA ASN A 261 -25.80 -7.85 -6.07
C ASN A 261 -25.87 -7.15 -4.69
N ARG A 262 -25.09 -7.63 -3.72
CA ARG A 262 -25.01 -7.08 -2.37
C ARG A 262 -24.10 -5.84 -2.34
N ASN A 263 -24.58 -4.75 -1.77
CA ASN A 263 -23.76 -3.55 -1.53
C ASN A 263 -22.97 -3.68 -0.23
N PHE A 264 -21.75 -3.17 -0.24
CA PHE A 264 -20.90 -3.14 0.96
C PHE A 264 -21.12 -1.84 1.72
N LEU A 265 -20.96 -1.94 3.04
CA LEU A 265 -20.77 -0.77 3.90
C LEU A 265 -19.30 -0.38 3.82
N VAL A 266 -19.00 0.91 3.61
CA VAL A 266 -17.63 1.39 3.36
C VAL A 266 -17.22 2.43 4.40
N PRO A 267 -16.75 2.00 5.59
CA PRO A 267 -16.03 2.89 6.49
C PRO A 267 -14.76 3.43 5.79
N ILE A 268 -14.55 4.74 5.89
CA ILE A 268 -13.40 5.43 5.29
C ILE A 268 -12.58 6.14 6.37
N HIS A 269 -11.27 5.91 6.35
CA HIS A 269 -10.30 6.63 7.17
C HIS A 269 -9.36 7.42 6.27
N TRP A 270 -9.43 8.75 6.41
CA TRP A 270 -8.56 9.69 5.71
C TRP A 270 -7.17 9.70 6.36
N LYS A 271 -6.12 9.51 5.58
CA LYS A 271 -4.77 9.82 6.06
C LYS A 271 -4.57 11.34 5.98
N PRO A 272 -4.07 11.98 7.04
CA PRO A 272 -3.69 13.37 6.97
C PRO A 272 -2.66 13.54 5.85
N VAL A 273 -2.87 14.52 4.97
CA VAL A 273 -1.91 14.86 3.91
C VAL A 273 -0.62 15.28 4.62
N PRO A 274 0.53 14.62 4.37
CA PRO A 274 1.79 15.09 4.90
C PRO A 274 2.12 16.41 4.19
N PHE A 275 1.91 17.53 4.88
CA PHE A 275 2.56 18.77 4.50
C PHE A 275 4.04 18.62 4.89
N SER A 276 4.86 18.13 3.96
CA SER A 276 6.33 18.18 4.06
C SER A 276 6.84 19.54 3.60
#